data_AF-A0A1I7JML7-F1
#
_entry.id   AF-A0A1I7JML7-F1
#
_cell.length_a   1.000
_cell.length_b   1.000
_cell.length_c   1.000
_cell.angle_alpha   90.00
_cell.angle_beta   90.00
_cell.angle_gamma   90.00
#
_symmetry.space_group_name_H-M   'P 1'
#
loop_
_entity.id
_entity.type
_entity.pdbx_description
1 polymer ?
#
loop_
_entity_poly.entity_id
_entity_poly.type
_entity_poly.pdbx_seq_one_letter_code
_entity_poly.pdbx_strand_id
1 'polypeptide(L)' 'MTNAELMKLVGKKITVYFKGGERGIYGTLGYADEFSAKHDYRRPEYFYIGNTSFKVSHVRKVVESEG' A
#
# COMPACT_ATOMS: atom_id res chain seq x y z
N MET A 1 10.55 5.59 4.19
CA MET A 1 10.08 4.76 3.07
C MET A 1 9.58 5.66 1.96
N THR A 2 9.99 5.38 0.74
CA THR A 2 9.68 6.14 -0.47
C THR A 2 8.64 5.40 -1.33
N ASN A 3 8.02 6.09 -2.29
CA ASN A 3 7.11 5.47 -3.26
C ASN A 3 7.78 4.31 -4.00
N ALA A 4 9.05 4.47 -4.42
CA ALA A 4 9.80 3.47 -5.16
C ALA A 4 10.07 2.20 -4.35
N GLU A 5 10.37 2.33 -3.04
CA GLU A 5 10.54 1.17 -2.15
C GLU A 5 9.22 0.41 -1.98
N LEU A 6 8.11 1.12 -1.81
CA LEU A 6 6.80 0.50 -1.64
C LEU A 6 6.28 -0.14 -2.94
N MET A 7 6.59 0.45 -4.10
CA MET A 7 6.29 -0.13 -5.42
C MET A 7 6.94 -1.51 -5.62
N LYS A 8 8.15 -1.75 -5.10
CA LYS A 8 8.82 -3.05 -5.20
C LYS A 8 8.11 -4.16 -4.41
N LEU A 9 7.22 -3.78 -3.49
CA LEU A 9 6.45 -4.70 -2.66
C LEU A 9 5.05 -4.96 -3.23
N VAL A 10 4.68 -4.33 -4.35
CA VAL A 10 3.38 -4.55 -5.00
C VAL A 10 3.28 -6.02 -5.41
N GLY A 11 2.15 -6.64 -5.11
CA GLY A 11 1.91 -8.07 -5.28
C GLY A 11 2.36 -8.94 -4.09
N LYS A 12 3.15 -8.41 -3.14
CA LYS A 12 3.57 -9.14 -1.94
C LYS A 12 2.57 -8.99 -0.79
N LYS A 13 2.53 -9.99 0.10
CA LYS A 13 1.83 -9.90 1.38
C LYS A 13 2.67 -9.13 2.39
N ILE A 14 2.16 -7.99 2.85
CA ILE A 14 2.85 -7.12 3.78
C ILE A 14 1.91 -6.66 4.90
N THR A 15 2.51 -6.20 6.00
CA THR A 15 1.84 -5.44 7.04
C THR A 15 2.28 -3.99 7.00
N VAL A 16 1.35 -3.06 6.85
CA VAL A 16 1.59 -1.60 6.79
C VAL A 16 1.11 -0.96 8.09
N TYR A 17 2.01 -0.23 8.75
CA TYR A 17 1.70 0.56 9.95
C TYR A 17 1.66 2.04 9.59
N PHE A 18 0.61 2.74 10.00
CA PHE A 18 0.41 4.16 9.69
C PHE A 18 0.99 5.08 10.77
N LYS A 19 1.29 6.32 10.39
CA LYS A 19 1.67 7.39 11.33
C LYS A 19 0.46 7.74 12.21
N GLY A 20 0.64 7.70 13.52
CA GLY A 20 -0.43 8.00 14.48
C GLY A 20 -1.33 6.82 14.87
N GLY A 21 -1.04 5.60 14.37
CA GLY A 21 -1.76 4.39 14.76
C GLY A 21 -0.81 3.27 15.17
N GLU A 22 -1.26 2.44 16.12
CA GLU A 22 -0.57 1.20 16.50
C GLU A 22 -1.05 -0.01 15.69
N ARG A 23 -2.23 0.10 15.06
CA ARG A 23 -2.80 -0.96 14.23
C ARG A 23 -2.19 -0.94 12.83
N GLY A 24 -1.58 -2.06 12.46
CA GLY A 24 -1.16 -2.34 11.09
C GLY A 24 -2.28 -2.99 10.29
N ILE A 25 -2.34 -2.72 8.99
CA ILE A 25 -3.18 -3.45 8.04
C ILE A 25 -2.33 -4.52 7.36
N TYR A 26 -2.87 -5.73 7.24
CA TYR A 26 -2.19 -6.86 6.63
C TYR A 26 -2.91 -7.30 5.35
N GLY A 27 -2.14 -7.61 4.31
CA GLY A 27 -2.66 -8.24 3.10
C GLY A 27 -1.74 -8.01 1.90
N THR A 28 -2.23 -8.36 0.71
CA THR A 28 -1.50 -8.14 -0.54
C THR A 28 -1.50 -6.66 -0.90
N LEU A 29 -0.32 -6.08 -1.07
CA LEU A 29 -0.17 -4.71 -1.53
C LEU A 29 -0.53 -4.60 -3.01
N GLY A 30 -1.48 -3.74 -3.32
CA GLY A 30 -1.77 -3.30 -4.67
C GLY A 30 -1.38 -1.86 -4.91
N TYR A 31 -1.17 -1.51 -6.18
CA TYR A 31 -0.93 -0.14 -6.61
C TYR A 31 -2.11 0.37 -7.43
N ALA A 32 -2.58 1.57 -7.10
CA ALA A 32 -3.78 2.12 -7.68
C ALA A 32 -3.68 2.36 -9.18
N ASP A 33 -2.49 2.45 -9.79
CA ASP A 33 -2.39 2.63 -11.26
C ASP A 33 -2.97 1.42 -12.02
N GLU A 34 -2.70 0.20 -11.55
CA GLU A 34 -3.30 -1.03 -12.11
C GLU A 34 -4.82 -1.11 -11.90
N PHE A 35 -5.33 -0.48 -10.83
CA PHE A 35 -6.77 -0.46 -10.50
C PHE A 35 -7.51 0.71 -11.19
N SER A 36 -6.84 1.85 -11.32
CA SER A 36 -7.33 3.10 -11.94
C SER A 36 -7.54 2.91 -13.43
N ALA A 37 -6.67 2.15 -14.09
CA ALA A 37 -6.82 1.79 -15.51
C ALA A 37 -8.11 0.98 -15.78
N LYS A 38 -8.61 0.22 -14.79
CA LYS A 38 -9.85 -0.56 -14.90
C LYS A 38 -11.11 0.19 -14.46
N HIS A 39 -11.00 1.23 -13.62
CA HIS A 39 -12.14 1.83 -12.92
C HIS A 39 -12.22 3.37 -13.02
N ASP A 40 -11.52 4.00 -13.97
CA ASP A 40 -11.47 5.48 -14.15
C ASP A 40 -11.09 6.24 -12.86
N TYR A 41 -10.27 5.62 -12.02
CA TYR A 41 -9.98 6.16 -10.69
C TYR A 41 -8.84 7.19 -10.76
N ARG A 42 -9.14 8.48 -10.56
CA ARG A 42 -8.19 9.59 -10.78
C ARG A 42 -7.22 9.85 -9.61
N ARG A 43 -6.66 8.81 -8.98
CA ARG A 43 -5.74 8.99 -7.85
C ARG A 43 -4.39 8.35 -8.12
N PRO A 44 -3.53 9.00 -8.93
CA PRO A 44 -2.15 8.56 -9.08
C PRO A 44 -1.47 8.52 -7.70
N GLU A 45 -0.55 7.56 -7.51
CA GLU A 45 0.27 7.41 -6.29
C GLU A 45 -0.43 6.87 -5.02
N TYR A 46 -1.58 6.21 -5.16
CA TYR A 46 -2.18 5.49 -4.04
C TYR A 46 -1.81 4.01 -4.05
N PHE A 47 -1.64 3.45 -2.86
CA PHE A 47 -1.52 2.02 -2.62
C PHE A 47 -2.79 1.52 -1.94
N TYR A 48 -3.07 0.24 -2.05
CA TYR A 48 -4.20 -0.36 -1.36
C TYR A 48 -3.86 -1.74 -0.80
N ILE A 49 -4.50 -2.09 0.30
CA ILE A 49 -4.54 -3.45 0.85
C ILE A 49 -5.99 -3.75 1.17
N GLY A 50 -6.57 -4.75 0.49
CA GLY A 50 -8.00 -5.03 0.55
C GLY A 50 -8.83 -3.80 0.16
N ASN A 51 -9.71 -3.34 1.06
CA ASN A 51 -10.55 -2.15 0.85
C ASN A 51 -9.93 -0.85 1.37
N THR A 52 -8.68 -0.87 1.86
CA THR A 52 -8.02 0.30 2.45
C THR A 52 -7.01 0.89 1.48
N SER A 53 -7.26 2.11 0.99
CA SER A 53 -6.31 2.88 0.18
C SER A 53 -5.51 3.88 1.02
N PHE A 54 -4.22 4.05 0.75
CA PHE A 54 -3.35 4.95 1.48
C PHE A 54 -2.22 5.53 0.62
N LYS A 55 -1.60 6.62 1.08
CA LYS A 55 -0.39 7.21 0.49
C LYS A 55 0.84 6.76 1.26
N VAL A 56 1.99 6.70 0.58
CA VAL A 56 3.29 6.42 1.23
C VAL A 56 3.60 7.40 2.38
N SER A 57 3.15 8.65 2.26
CA SER A 57 3.37 9.70 3.26
C SER A 57 2.75 9.36 4.62
N HIS A 58 1.68 8.55 4.64
CA HIS A 58 0.98 8.11 5.84
C HIS A 58 1.62 6.86 6.46
N VAL A 59 2.53 6.18 5.74
CA VAL A 59 3.15 4.96 6.22
C VAL A 59 4.31 5.29 7.16
N ARG A 60 4.30 4.64 8.32
CA ARG A 60 5.38 4.66 9.31
C ARG A 60 6.37 3.53 9.10
N LYS A 61 5.86 2.31 8.94
CA LYS A 61 6.67 1.09 8.81
C LYS A 61 5.95 0.07 7.93
N VAL A 62 6.73 -0.72 7.18
CA VAL A 62 6.26 -1.90 6.48
C VAL A 62 7.03 -3.12 6.97
N VAL A 63 6.33 -4.22 7.14
CA VAL A 63 6.91 -5.53 7.44
C VAL A 63 6.47 -6.46 6.33
N GLU A 64 7.44 -7.00 5.58
CA GLU A 64 7.15 -8.08 4.63
C GLU A 64 6.85 -9.34 5.43
N SER A 65 5.73 -10.00 5.12
CA SER A 65 5.46 -11.32 5.67
C SER A 65 6.05 -12.33 4.70
N GLU A 66 7.16 -12.94 5.07
CA GLU A 66 7.67 -14.13 4.39
C GLU A 66 6.59 -15.20 4.50
N GLY A 67 6.06 -15.59 3.35
CA GLY A 67 5.19 -16.76 3.19
C GLY A 67 6.00 -17.94 2.69
#